data_AF-A0A4Q6A5W0-F1
#
_entry.id   AF-A0A4Q6A5W0-F1
#
_cell.length_a   1.000
_cell.length_b   1.000
_cell.length_c   1.000
_cell.angle_alpha   90.00
_cell.angle_beta   90.00
_cell.angle_gamma   90.00
#
_symmetry.space_group_name_H-M   'P 1'
#
loop_
_entity.id
_entity.type
_entity.pdbx_description
1 polymer ?
#
loop_
_entity_poly.entity_id
_entity_poly.type
_entity_poly.pdbx_seq_one_letter_code
_entity_poly.pdbx_strand_id
1 'polypeptide(L)'
;SVLEYFISTHGARKGLADTALKTADAGYLTRRLVDVAQDVVINEVDCGTLRGIATSALKDNEEIVEPLIDRIVGRTSLHDVFDPISERVLVAAGSEITDDVAKEIEESGIDTVEIRSVLTCEARRGVCSKCYGKNLATGYMAQRGDAVGIIAAQSIGEPGTQLTLRTFHVGGVAGSSAIESQLAAKFDGTVQFDGLRTTEYVDAEGEKQIVVIGRTGEVRIVDVANDRLLITNNIPYGSHLKVKNGQKISKGEAICTWDPFNAVIISEVTGKVKFDNVIEGVTYREEADEQTGHREKVVIETKDKTKIPGLIVEGKEQKMYNLPVGSHIVIEPDETVHNGQVLVKIPRIMGRSRDITGGLPRVTELFEARNPSNPAVVAEVDGVVSFGNIKRGNREIIVESREGLVKKYLVPLTRHIMVQDGDFVKAGTALSDGAITPGDILSIKGPFAVQEYLVNEIQEVYRLQGVKINDKHIEVIVRQMMRKVAVVDPGDTKFLEDDTVDKFELIEENDWIYDKKVVTDQGESEKLHAGQIVTLRDIREENSLLRRADKKLIEFRDANPATSTPMLHGITKASLGTQSWISAASFQETTKVLSTAAINGKSDMLMGLKENVITG
;
A
#
# COMPACT_ATOMS: atom_id res chain seq x y z
N SER A 1 2.50 24.80 -41.55
CA SER A 1 3.68 25.52 -42.10
C SER A 1 4.94 24.67 -41.98
N VAL A 2 6.05 25.02 -42.64
CA VAL A 2 7.36 24.32 -42.46
C VAL A 2 7.83 24.40 -41.01
N LEU A 3 7.51 25.49 -40.31
CA LEU A 3 7.84 25.69 -38.90
C LEU A 3 7.09 24.70 -37.99
N GLU A 4 5.78 24.50 -38.21
CA GLU A 4 5.00 23.48 -37.48
C GLU A 4 5.56 22.07 -37.69
N TYR A 5 6.00 21.73 -38.91
CA TYR A 5 6.67 20.45 -39.17
C TYR A 5 8.00 20.34 -38.41
N PHE A 6 8.81 21.41 -38.38
CA PHE A 6 10.07 21.39 -37.64
C PHE A 6 9.86 21.26 -36.12
N ILE A 7 8.84 21.95 -35.57
CA ILE A 7 8.47 21.83 -34.15
C ILE A 7 8.00 20.40 -33.85
N SER A 8 7.17 19.79 -34.70
CA SER A 8 6.70 18.42 -34.50
C SER A 8 7.82 17.38 -34.58
N THR A 9 8.88 17.62 -35.37
CA THR A 9 10.03 16.70 -35.45
C THR A 9 10.77 16.54 -34.12
N HIS A 10 10.80 17.56 -33.26
CA HIS A 10 11.44 17.47 -31.94
C HIS A 10 10.69 16.48 -31.02
N GLY A 11 9.35 16.58 -31.01
CA GLY A 11 8.50 15.62 -30.28
C GLY A 11 8.65 14.20 -30.83
N ALA A 12 8.62 14.04 -32.15
CA ALA A 12 8.80 12.75 -32.80
C ALA A 12 10.18 12.11 -32.51
N ARG A 13 11.26 12.91 -32.55
CA ARG A 13 12.62 12.43 -32.26
C ARG A 13 12.77 12.01 -30.80
N LYS A 14 12.23 12.78 -29.86
CA LYS A 14 12.21 12.43 -28.44
C LYS A 14 11.46 11.11 -28.23
N GLY A 15 10.28 10.96 -28.82
CA GLY A 15 9.50 9.73 -28.77
C GLY A 15 10.28 8.51 -29.29
N LEU A 16 10.93 8.60 -30.45
CA LEU A 16 11.75 7.50 -30.99
C LEU A 16 12.91 7.11 -30.06
N ALA A 17 13.62 8.11 -29.50
CA ALA A 17 14.72 7.87 -28.59
C ALA A 17 14.26 7.21 -27.28
N ASP A 18 13.19 7.72 -26.68
CA ASP A 18 12.60 7.16 -25.46
C ASP A 18 12.11 5.73 -25.69
N THR A 19 11.46 5.46 -26.82
CA THR A 19 11.04 4.10 -27.17
C THR A 19 12.22 3.14 -27.28
N ALA A 20 13.29 3.55 -27.98
CA ALA A 20 14.47 2.71 -28.16
C ALA A 20 15.18 2.39 -26.84
N LEU A 21 15.24 3.35 -25.92
CA LEU A 21 15.89 3.17 -24.61
C LEU A 21 14.99 2.40 -23.62
N LYS A 22 13.73 2.82 -23.44
CA LYS A 22 12.84 2.27 -22.41
C LYS A 22 12.38 0.85 -22.70
N THR A 23 12.37 0.42 -23.97
CA THR A 23 12.05 -0.99 -24.31
C THR A 23 13.04 -1.96 -23.68
N ALA A 24 14.32 -1.58 -23.57
CA ALA A 24 15.32 -2.41 -22.90
C ALA A 24 15.02 -2.56 -21.40
N ASP A 25 14.61 -1.48 -20.73
CA ASP A 25 14.23 -1.50 -19.31
C ASP A 25 13.01 -2.40 -19.06
N ALA A 26 12.00 -2.32 -19.93
CA ALA A 26 10.82 -3.18 -19.86
C ALA A 26 11.15 -4.66 -20.06
N GLY A 27 11.95 -4.98 -21.10
CA GLY A 27 12.40 -6.36 -21.34
C GLY A 27 13.25 -6.92 -20.19
N TYR A 28 14.07 -6.05 -19.58
CA TYR A 28 14.86 -6.40 -18.43
C TYR A 28 14.00 -6.64 -17.17
N LEU A 29 12.95 -5.85 -16.94
CA LEU A 29 11.95 -6.11 -15.91
C LEU A 29 11.28 -7.48 -16.11
N THR A 30 10.84 -7.79 -17.33
CA THR A 30 10.23 -9.10 -17.65
C THR A 30 11.16 -10.26 -17.31
N ARG A 31 12.45 -10.14 -17.64
CA ARG A 31 13.45 -11.15 -17.26
C ARG A 31 13.49 -11.33 -15.73
N ARG A 32 13.56 -10.25 -14.96
CA ARG A 32 13.57 -10.31 -13.49
C ARG A 32 12.31 -10.95 -12.91
N LEU A 33 11.14 -10.63 -13.48
CA LEU A 33 9.87 -11.23 -13.06
C LEU A 33 9.86 -12.75 -13.29
N VAL A 34 10.34 -13.20 -14.44
CA VAL A 34 10.48 -14.64 -14.74
C VAL A 34 11.44 -15.31 -13.76
N ASP A 35 12.59 -14.69 -13.48
CA ASP A 35 13.60 -15.24 -12.58
C ASP A 35 13.10 -15.42 -11.13
N VAL A 36 12.20 -14.53 -10.68
CA VAL A 36 11.56 -14.63 -9.37
C VAL A 36 10.41 -15.65 -9.36
N ALA A 37 9.64 -15.72 -10.43
CA ALA A 37 8.36 -16.46 -10.44
C ALA A 37 8.46 -17.87 -11.02
N GLN A 38 9.55 -18.24 -11.70
CA GLN A 38 9.68 -19.52 -12.43
C GLN A 38 9.39 -20.78 -11.59
N ASP A 39 9.63 -20.75 -10.29
CA ASP A 39 9.43 -21.90 -9.41
C ASP A 39 7.98 -22.00 -8.90
N VAL A 40 7.11 -21.08 -9.32
CA VAL A 40 5.70 -21.05 -8.95
C VAL A 40 4.88 -21.87 -9.94
N VAL A 41 4.63 -23.11 -9.55
CA VAL A 41 3.84 -24.09 -10.33
C VAL A 41 2.66 -24.57 -9.48
N ILE A 42 1.56 -24.97 -10.11
CA ILE A 42 0.47 -25.62 -9.38
C ILE A 42 0.88 -27.03 -8.98
N ASN A 43 1.03 -27.28 -7.67
CA ASN A 43 1.53 -28.57 -7.16
C ASN A 43 0.47 -29.44 -6.49
N GLU A 44 -0.58 -28.83 -5.97
CA GLU A 44 -1.66 -29.52 -5.26
C GLU A 44 -3.02 -28.85 -5.55
N VAL A 45 -4.12 -29.54 -5.23
CA VAL A 45 -5.47 -29.03 -5.50
C VAL A 45 -5.88 -27.99 -4.44
N ASP A 46 -5.64 -28.32 -3.18
CA ASP A 46 -6.07 -27.52 -2.04
C ASP A 46 -5.01 -27.58 -0.93
N CYS A 47 -4.49 -26.41 -0.52
CA CYS A 47 -3.54 -26.31 0.59
C CYS A 47 -4.21 -26.31 1.98
N GLY A 48 -5.55 -26.31 2.05
CA GLY A 48 -6.29 -26.30 3.32
C GLY A 48 -6.30 -24.96 4.07
N THR A 49 -5.74 -23.90 3.49
CA THR A 49 -5.72 -22.58 4.14
C THR A 49 -7.15 -22.11 4.46
N LEU A 50 -7.32 -21.65 5.69
CA LEU A 50 -8.54 -20.99 6.17
C LEU A 50 -8.47 -19.47 6.00
N ARG A 51 -7.42 -18.97 5.32
CA ARG A 51 -7.15 -17.56 5.14
C ARG A 51 -7.50 -17.14 3.72
N GLY A 52 -8.27 -16.07 3.60
CA GLY A 52 -8.60 -15.42 2.34
C GLY A 52 -8.28 -13.94 2.36
N ILE A 53 -8.65 -13.27 1.29
CA ILE A 53 -8.60 -11.82 1.16
C ILE A 53 -10.04 -11.34 0.98
N ALA A 54 -10.43 -10.34 1.75
CA ALA A 54 -11.65 -9.61 1.52
C ALA A 54 -11.47 -8.72 0.29
N THR A 55 -12.11 -9.09 -0.82
CA THR A 55 -12.02 -8.35 -2.08
C THR A 55 -13.26 -7.49 -2.26
N SER A 56 -13.04 -6.20 -2.51
CA SER A 56 -14.05 -5.23 -2.90
C SER A 56 -13.75 -4.66 -4.29
N ALA A 57 -14.72 -3.97 -4.88
CA ALA A 57 -14.47 -3.12 -6.04
C ALA A 57 -13.31 -2.15 -5.75
N LEU A 58 -12.38 -2.01 -6.69
CA LEU A 58 -11.29 -1.05 -6.59
C LEU A 58 -11.86 0.34 -6.92
N LYS A 59 -11.80 1.25 -5.95
CA LYS A 59 -12.31 2.61 -6.06
C LYS A 59 -11.15 3.58 -5.96
N ASP A 60 -11.03 4.50 -6.91
CA ASP A 60 -10.21 5.69 -6.76
C ASP A 60 -11.13 6.84 -6.37
N ASN A 61 -11.10 7.23 -5.10
CA ASN A 61 -12.09 8.10 -4.48
C ASN A 61 -13.53 7.57 -4.65
N GLU A 62 -14.32 8.16 -5.56
CA GLU A 62 -15.68 7.74 -5.84
C GLU A 62 -15.83 6.95 -7.16
N GLU A 63 -14.83 6.99 -8.05
CA GLU A 63 -14.86 6.30 -9.33
C GLU A 63 -14.52 4.82 -9.14
N ILE A 64 -15.36 3.93 -9.66
CA ILE A 64 -15.10 2.50 -9.67
C ILE A 64 -14.12 2.22 -10.80
N VAL A 65 -12.84 2.06 -10.44
CA VAL A 65 -11.77 1.69 -11.36
C VAL A 65 -11.93 0.24 -11.82
N GLU A 66 -12.31 -0.65 -10.89
CA GLU A 66 -12.56 -2.07 -11.15
C GLU A 66 -13.81 -2.54 -10.39
N PRO A 67 -14.85 -3.02 -11.10
CA PRO A 67 -16.03 -3.55 -10.44
C PRO A 67 -15.71 -4.86 -9.71
N LEU A 68 -16.54 -5.23 -8.75
CA LEU A 68 -16.31 -6.42 -7.93
C LEU A 68 -16.26 -7.69 -8.78
N ILE A 69 -17.15 -7.78 -9.77
CA ILE A 69 -17.26 -8.91 -10.72
C ILE A 69 -15.89 -9.26 -11.35
N ASP A 70 -15.18 -8.26 -11.90
CA ASP A 70 -13.91 -8.48 -12.60
C ASP A 70 -12.82 -9.07 -11.68
N ARG A 71 -12.89 -8.80 -10.37
CA ARG A 71 -11.92 -9.27 -9.38
C ARG A 71 -12.21 -10.67 -8.85
N ILE A 72 -13.49 -11.01 -8.71
CA ILE A 72 -13.91 -12.30 -8.11
C ILE A 72 -14.08 -13.42 -9.13
N VAL A 73 -14.33 -13.10 -10.41
CA VAL A 73 -14.56 -14.12 -11.46
C VAL A 73 -13.36 -15.06 -11.59
N GLY A 74 -13.65 -16.36 -11.57
CA GLY A 74 -12.64 -17.42 -11.66
C GLY A 74 -11.75 -17.52 -10.41
N ARG A 75 -12.16 -16.94 -9.28
CA ARG A 75 -11.56 -17.19 -7.95
C ARG A 75 -12.39 -18.22 -7.20
N THR A 76 -11.86 -18.70 -6.07
CA THR A 76 -12.57 -19.64 -5.20
C THR A 76 -13.02 -18.92 -3.95
N SER A 77 -14.30 -19.06 -3.58
CA SER A 77 -14.82 -18.46 -2.35
C SER A 77 -14.22 -19.15 -1.12
N LEU A 78 -13.88 -18.38 -0.07
CA LEU A 78 -13.45 -18.95 1.20
C LEU A 78 -14.64 -19.41 2.04
N HIS A 79 -15.71 -18.60 2.09
CA HIS A 79 -16.92 -18.84 2.87
C HIS A 79 -18.15 -18.99 1.98
N ASP A 80 -19.24 -19.47 2.56
CA ASP A 80 -20.55 -19.44 1.91
C ASP A 80 -20.98 -17.98 1.75
N VAL A 81 -21.31 -17.57 0.52
CA VAL A 81 -21.84 -16.23 0.24
C VAL A 81 -23.35 -16.35 0.13
N PHE A 82 -24.06 -15.56 0.94
CA PHE A 82 -25.51 -15.53 0.98
C PHE A 82 -26.03 -14.23 0.35
N ASP A 83 -27.15 -14.32 -0.34
CA ASP A 83 -27.92 -13.14 -0.73
C ASP A 83 -28.50 -12.48 0.53
N PRO A 84 -28.25 -11.19 0.78
CA PRO A 84 -28.72 -10.48 1.98
C PRO A 84 -30.25 -10.37 2.08
N ILE A 85 -30.99 -10.54 0.97
CA ILE A 85 -32.46 -10.43 0.96
C ILE A 85 -33.10 -11.82 1.06
N SER A 86 -32.67 -12.76 0.21
CA SER A 86 -33.30 -14.06 0.10
C SER A 86 -32.73 -15.13 1.04
N GLU A 87 -31.61 -14.85 1.72
CA GLU A 87 -30.83 -15.79 2.55
C GLU A 87 -30.40 -17.07 1.80
N ARG A 88 -30.50 -17.08 0.47
CA ARG A 88 -30.06 -18.19 -0.37
C ARG A 88 -28.54 -18.17 -0.51
N VAL A 89 -27.92 -19.34 -0.46
CA VAL A 89 -26.50 -19.52 -0.80
C VAL A 89 -26.30 -19.26 -2.30
N LEU A 90 -25.54 -18.21 -2.63
CA LEU A 90 -25.12 -17.88 -3.99
C LEU A 90 -23.92 -18.73 -4.41
N VAL A 91 -22.91 -18.84 -3.54
CA VAL A 91 -21.75 -19.73 -3.75
C VAL A 91 -21.36 -20.40 -2.44
N ALA A 92 -21.04 -21.70 -2.51
CA ALA A 92 -20.56 -22.46 -1.37
C ALA A 92 -19.05 -22.24 -1.14
N ALA A 93 -18.61 -22.37 0.11
CA ALA A 93 -17.22 -22.35 0.52
C ALA A 93 -16.38 -23.34 -0.28
N GLY A 94 -15.23 -22.90 -0.77
CA GLY A 94 -14.31 -23.71 -1.55
C GLY A 94 -14.76 -23.99 -3.00
N SER A 95 -15.85 -23.38 -3.48
CA SER A 95 -16.32 -23.49 -4.86
C SER A 95 -15.82 -22.33 -5.73
N GLU A 96 -15.68 -22.58 -7.04
CA GLU A 96 -15.31 -21.55 -8.02
C GLU A 96 -16.46 -20.57 -8.24
N ILE A 97 -16.11 -19.28 -8.27
CA ILE A 97 -17.02 -18.19 -8.63
C ILE A 97 -17.03 -18.08 -10.15
N THR A 98 -18.10 -18.60 -10.78
CA THR A 98 -18.30 -18.51 -12.22
C THR A 98 -18.84 -17.14 -12.62
N ASP A 99 -18.78 -16.83 -13.92
CA ASP A 99 -19.28 -15.56 -14.46
C ASP A 99 -20.75 -15.28 -14.11
N ASP A 100 -21.60 -16.31 -14.06
CA ASP A 100 -23.02 -16.16 -13.71
C ASP A 100 -23.20 -15.88 -12.21
N VAL A 101 -22.49 -16.63 -11.35
CA VAL A 101 -22.52 -16.43 -9.90
C VAL A 101 -21.97 -15.06 -9.52
N ALA A 102 -20.93 -14.59 -10.20
CA ALA A 102 -20.36 -13.26 -9.94
C ALA A 102 -21.35 -12.13 -10.26
N LYS A 103 -22.18 -12.28 -11.31
CA LYS A 103 -23.26 -11.33 -11.61
C LYS A 103 -24.35 -11.36 -10.54
N GLU A 104 -24.76 -12.55 -10.09
CA GLU A 104 -25.73 -12.66 -8.99
C GLU A 104 -25.23 -11.99 -7.71
N ILE A 105 -23.93 -12.14 -7.39
CA ILE A 105 -23.30 -11.47 -6.24
C ILE A 105 -23.36 -9.94 -6.39
N GLU A 106 -23.02 -9.40 -7.56
CA GLU A 106 -23.07 -7.95 -7.80
C GLU A 106 -24.50 -7.39 -7.76
N GLU A 107 -25.47 -8.09 -8.36
CA GLU A 107 -26.89 -7.72 -8.35
C GLU A 107 -27.50 -7.76 -6.94
N SER A 108 -27.02 -8.67 -6.08
CA SER A 108 -27.46 -8.77 -4.68
C SER A 108 -26.97 -7.62 -3.79
N GLY A 109 -26.08 -6.75 -4.29
CA GLY A 109 -25.57 -5.59 -3.57
C GLY A 109 -24.52 -5.92 -2.50
N ILE A 110 -23.81 -7.04 -2.65
CA ILE A 110 -22.70 -7.40 -1.76
C ILE A 110 -21.46 -6.59 -2.14
N ASP A 111 -20.92 -5.83 -1.19
CA ASP A 111 -19.74 -4.97 -1.41
C ASP A 111 -18.41 -5.72 -1.30
N THR A 112 -18.35 -6.77 -0.48
CA THR A 112 -17.12 -7.49 -0.14
C THR A 112 -17.33 -8.99 -0.15
N VAL A 113 -16.42 -9.71 -0.81
CA VAL A 113 -16.39 -11.18 -0.83
C VAL A 113 -15.03 -11.68 -0.38
N GLU A 114 -15.02 -12.64 0.54
CA GLU A 114 -13.78 -13.30 0.96
C GLU A 114 -13.41 -14.42 -0.01
N ILE A 115 -12.31 -14.21 -0.75
CA ILE A 115 -11.81 -15.15 -1.75
C ILE A 115 -10.49 -15.77 -1.29
N ARG A 116 -10.20 -16.96 -1.80
CA ARG A 116 -8.86 -17.53 -1.73
C ARG A 116 -7.94 -16.82 -2.71
N SER A 117 -6.71 -16.57 -2.27
CA SER A 117 -5.70 -15.84 -3.03
C SER A 117 -4.38 -16.59 -3.04
N VAL A 118 -3.55 -16.31 -4.04
CA VAL A 118 -2.18 -16.79 -4.10
C VAL A 118 -1.36 -16.29 -2.90
N LEU A 119 -1.67 -15.11 -2.36
CA LEU A 119 -0.98 -14.50 -1.23
C LEU A 119 -1.19 -15.27 0.09
N THR A 120 -2.37 -15.88 0.27
CA THR A 120 -2.74 -16.65 1.47
C THR A 120 -2.48 -18.15 1.32
N CYS A 121 -1.90 -18.57 0.20
CA CYS A 121 -1.64 -19.98 -0.09
C CYS A 121 -0.53 -20.56 0.79
N GLU A 122 -0.87 -21.59 1.56
CA GLU A 122 0.02 -22.30 2.48
C GLU A 122 0.76 -23.49 1.83
N ALA A 123 0.59 -23.67 0.52
CA ALA A 123 1.36 -24.65 -0.26
C ALA A 123 2.88 -24.41 -0.10
N ARG A 124 3.58 -25.42 0.42
CA ARG A 124 5.04 -25.37 0.68
C ARG A 124 5.86 -25.14 -0.58
N ARG A 125 5.40 -25.70 -1.71
CA ARG A 125 6.04 -25.55 -3.02
C ARG A 125 5.00 -25.09 -4.02
N GLY A 126 5.31 -24.03 -4.76
CA GLY A 126 4.39 -23.48 -5.73
C GLY A 126 3.12 -22.92 -5.08
N VAL A 127 1.97 -23.20 -5.68
CA VAL A 127 0.64 -22.73 -5.25
C VAL A 127 -0.38 -23.87 -5.44
N CYS A 128 -1.51 -23.85 -4.71
CA CYS A 128 -2.60 -24.80 -4.94
C CYS A 128 -3.61 -24.28 -5.97
N SER A 129 -4.29 -25.19 -6.66
CA SER A 129 -5.30 -24.88 -7.69
C SER A 129 -6.38 -23.93 -7.17
N LYS A 130 -6.98 -24.21 -6.00
CA LYS A 130 -8.04 -23.37 -5.41
C LYS A 130 -7.58 -21.96 -5.00
N CYS A 131 -6.32 -21.76 -4.63
CA CYS A 131 -5.83 -20.42 -4.28
C CYS A 131 -5.55 -19.58 -5.54
N TYR A 132 -5.17 -20.21 -6.64
CA TYR A 132 -4.93 -19.54 -7.91
C TYR A 132 -6.24 -19.25 -8.69
N GLY A 133 -7.19 -20.19 -8.63
CA GLY A 133 -8.42 -20.07 -9.39
C GLY A 133 -8.29 -20.58 -10.83
N LYS A 134 -9.18 -20.09 -11.69
CA LYS A 134 -9.25 -20.38 -13.11
C LYS A 134 -7.97 -19.95 -13.82
N ASN A 135 -7.43 -20.83 -14.65
CA ASN A 135 -6.37 -20.51 -15.57
C ASN A 135 -6.96 -19.74 -16.76
N LEU A 136 -6.57 -18.47 -16.89
CA LEU A 136 -7.14 -17.57 -17.90
C LEU A 136 -6.76 -17.94 -19.34
N ALA A 137 -5.68 -18.70 -19.53
CA ALA A 137 -5.27 -19.14 -20.86
C ALA A 137 -6.11 -20.31 -21.39
N THR A 138 -6.52 -21.22 -20.50
CA THR A 138 -7.28 -22.43 -20.88
C THR A 138 -8.78 -22.29 -20.62
N GLY A 139 -9.18 -21.38 -19.73
CA GLY A 139 -10.57 -21.21 -19.30
C GLY A 139 -11.05 -22.25 -18.30
N TYR A 140 -10.19 -23.16 -17.84
CA TYR A 140 -10.51 -24.16 -16.84
C TYR A 140 -9.83 -23.86 -15.50
N MET A 141 -10.30 -24.47 -14.43
CA MET A 141 -9.61 -24.52 -13.13
C MET A 141 -8.16 -24.95 -13.33
N ALA A 142 -7.21 -24.23 -12.72
CA ALA A 142 -5.78 -24.51 -12.92
C ALA A 142 -5.41 -25.94 -12.49
N GLN A 143 -4.58 -26.60 -13.28
CA GLN A 143 -4.25 -28.02 -13.09
C GLN A 143 -2.84 -28.19 -12.55
N ARG A 144 -2.59 -29.34 -11.92
CA ARG A 144 -1.25 -29.69 -11.44
C ARG A 144 -0.27 -29.70 -12.62
N GLY A 145 0.82 -28.95 -12.48
CA GLY A 145 1.82 -28.75 -13.53
C GLY A 145 1.71 -27.43 -14.27
N ASP A 146 0.63 -26.66 -14.10
CA ASP A 146 0.50 -25.33 -14.71
C ASP A 146 1.59 -24.39 -14.16
N ALA A 147 2.44 -23.87 -15.06
CA ALA A 147 3.53 -22.94 -14.76
C ALA A 147 3.01 -21.50 -14.57
N VAL A 148 2.15 -21.30 -13.58
CA VAL A 148 1.45 -20.03 -13.31
C VAL A 148 2.39 -18.85 -13.04
N GLY A 149 3.60 -19.12 -12.53
CA GLY A 149 4.65 -18.12 -12.35
C GLY A 149 5.16 -17.52 -13.64
N ILE A 150 5.42 -18.35 -14.65
CA ILE A 150 5.85 -17.89 -15.99
C ILE A 150 4.71 -17.11 -16.67
N ILE A 151 3.48 -17.63 -16.58
CA ILE A 151 2.29 -16.96 -17.11
C ILE A 151 2.15 -15.57 -16.48
N ALA A 152 2.22 -15.47 -15.15
CA ALA A 152 2.13 -14.20 -14.43
C ALA A 152 3.22 -13.21 -14.85
N ALA A 153 4.48 -13.64 -14.91
CA ALA A 153 5.59 -12.79 -15.32
C ALA A 153 5.42 -12.25 -16.75
N GLN A 154 4.94 -13.08 -17.68
CA GLN A 154 4.66 -12.67 -19.06
C GLN A 154 3.46 -11.73 -19.16
N SER A 155 2.37 -12.01 -18.44
CA SER A 155 1.17 -11.18 -18.41
C SER A 155 1.41 -9.78 -17.85
N ILE A 156 2.48 -9.58 -17.08
CA ILE A 156 2.91 -8.27 -16.58
C ILE A 156 3.96 -7.64 -17.53
N GLY A 157 4.93 -8.45 -17.96
CA GLY A 157 6.08 -8.01 -18.74
C GLY A 157 5.75 -7.61 -20.18
N GLU A 158 4.95 -8.39 -20.90
CA GLU A 158 4.58 -8.09 -22.29
C GLU A 158 3.82 -6.75 -22.36
N PRO A 159 2.74 -6.51 -21.57
CA PRO A 159 2.11 -5.20 -21.58
C PRO A 159 3.07 -4.09 -21.14
N GLY A 160 3.98 -4.35 -20.20
CA GLY A 160 5.01 -3.38 -19.80
C GLY A 160 5.88 -2.91 -20.97
N THR A 161 6.30 -3.80 -21.87
CA THR A 161 7.00 -3.43 -23.11
C THR A 161 6.08 -2.65 -24.06
N GLN A 162 4.81 -3.03 -24.13
CA GLN A 162 3.82 -2.34 -24.95
C GLN A 162 3.55 -0.90 -24.46
N LEU A 163 3.57 -0.66 -23.14
CA LEU A 163 3.47 0.67 -22.55
C LEU A 163 4.57 1.58 -23.10
N THR A 164 5.81 1.09 -23.15
CA THR A 164 6.93 1.88 -23.67
C THR A 164 6.80 2.18 -25.17
N LEU A 165 6.20 1.28 -25.94
CA LEU A 165 5.99 1.44 -27.39
C LEU A 165 4.80 2.37 -27.72
N ARG A 166 3.72 2.36 -26.92
CA ARG A 166 2.48 3.11 -27.17
C ARG A 166 2.54 4.60 -26.84
N THR A 167 3.60 5.06 -26.17
CA THR A 167 3.86 6.47 -25.78
C THR A 167 3.72 7.51 -26.89
N PHE A 168 3.67 7.08 -28.16
CA PHE A 168 3.68 7.91 -29.35
C PHE A 168 2.49 8.86 -29.56
N HIS A 169 1.29 8.58 -29.02
CA HIS A 169 0.07 9.21 -29.58
C HIS A 169 -0.46 10.45 -28.83
N VAL A 170 0.05 10.76 -27.64
CA VAL A 170 -0.50 11.86 -26.81
C VAL A 170 0.43 13.09 -26.77
N GLY A 171 1.66 12.97 -27.26
CA GLY A 171 2.66 14.06 -27.25
C GLY A 171 2.28 15.31 -28.07
N GLY A 172 1.14 15.30 -28.78
CA GLY A 172 0.63 16.45 -29.54
C GLY A 172 -0.71 17.01 -29.07
N VAL A 173 -1.46 16.32 -28.19
CA VAL A 173 -2.78 16.78 -27.72
C VAL A 173 -2.97 16.40 -26.26
N ALA A 174 -2.84 17.38 -25.36
CA ALA A 174 -3.18 17.21 -23.95
C ALA A 174 -4.71 17.20 -23.79
N GLY A 175 -5.30 16.01 -23.66
CA GLY A 175 -6.72 15.89 -23.30
C GLY A 175 -6.87 16.01 -21.79
N SER A 176 -7.53 17.08 -21.33
CA SER A 176 -7.99 17.18 -19.94
C SER A 176 -9.05 16.11 -19.69
N SER A 177 -8.82 15.20 -18.74
CA SER A 177 -9.90 14.35 -18.22
C SER A 177 -10.87 15.23 -17.42
N ALA A 178 -12.15 14.83 -17.34
CA ALA A 178 -13.14 15.53 -16.53
C ALA A 178 -12.74 15.40 -15.05
N ILE A 179 -12.62 16.52 -14.36
CA ILE A 179 -12.15 16.55 -12.98
C ILE A 179 -13.35 16.69 -12.06
N GLU A 180 -13.54 15.72 -11.18
CA GLU A 180 -14.61 15.76 -10.20
C GLU A 180 -14.30 16.78 -9.11
N SER A 181 -15.27 17.66 -8.87
CA SER A 181 -15.21 18.75 -7.90
C SER A 181 -16.39 18.71 -6.92
N GLN A 182 -17.13 17.60 -6.90
CA GLN A 182 -18.35 17.45 -6.10
C GLN A 182 -18.49 16.02 -5.56
N LEU A 183 -19.00 15.90 -4.34
CA LEU A 183 -19.43 14.64 -3.74
C LEU A 183 -20.94 14.50 -3.95
N ALA A 184 -21.40 13.43 -4.58
CA ALA A 184 -22.83 13.19 -4.84
C ALA A 184 -23.39 12.05 -3.97
N ALA A 185 -24.67 12.15 -3.62
CA ALA A 185 -25.37 11.13 -2.86
C ALA A 185 -25.54 9.83 -3.68
N LYS A 186 -25.02 8.70 -3.19
CA LYS A 186 -25.16 7.39 -3.88
C LYS A 186 -26.50 6.71 -3.64
N PHE A 187 -27.15 7.03 -2.52
CA PHE A 187 -28.41 6.45 -2.10
C PHE A 187 -29.36 7.54 -1.60
N ASP A 188 -30.66 7.26 -1.69
CA ASP A 188 -31.67 8.05 -1.01
C ASP A 188 -31.54 7.81 0.51
N GLY A 189 -31.61 8.87 1.30
CA GLY A 189 -31.45 8.74 2.74
C GLY A 189 -31.39 10.07 3.47
N THR A 190 -31.08 10.02 4.76
CA THR A 190 -30.89 11.20 5.59
C THR A 190 -29.40 11.37 5.91
N VAL A 191 -28.87 12.57 5.68
CA VAL A 191 -27.47 12.89 5.97
C VAL A 191 -27.28 13.10 7.47
N GLN A 192 -26.28 12.45 8.04
CA GLN A 192 -25.83 12.65 9.41
C GLN A 192 -24.33 12.98 9.40
N PHE A 193 -23.96 14.11 9.99
CA PHE A 193 -22.56 14.48 10.14
C PHE A 193 -21.97 13.89 11.42
N ASP A 194 -20.77 13.31 11.35
CA ASP A 194 -19.98 12.88 12.50
C ASP A 194 -18.63 13.60 12.53
N GLY A 195 -18.27 14.19 13.67
CA GLY A 195 -16.99 14.91 13.84
C GLY A 195 -16.80 16.15 12.94
N LEU A 196 -17.83 16.64 12.25
CA LEU A 196 -17.72 17.71 11.26
C LEU A 196 -17.73 19.11 11.91
N ARG A 197 -16.67 19.88 11.69
CA ARG A 197 -16.58 21.30 12.08
C ARG A 197 -16.76 22.20 10.86
N THR A 198 -17.73 23.10 10.91
CA THR A 198 -18.08 24.01 9.82
C THR A 198 -18.14 25.46 10.29
N THR A 199 -17.96 26.38 9.36
CA THR A 199 -18.20 27.82 9.57
C THR A 199 -18.95 28.41 8.40
N GLU A 200 -19.74 29.45 8.68
CA GLU A 200 -20.34 30.27 7.64
C GLU A 200 -19.31 31.29 7.13
N TYR A 201 -19.04 31.24 5.82
CA TYR A 201 -18.24 32.22 5.09
C TYR A 201 -19.16 32.97 4.13
N VAL A 202 -19.00 34.29 4.04
CA VAL A 202 -19.69 35.11 3.05
C VAL A 202 -18.67 35.46 1.99
N ASP A 203 -18.90 34.99 0.77
CA ASP A 203 -17.98 35.27 -0.33
C ASP A 203 -18.05 36.74 -0.78
N ALA A 204 -17.10 37.17 -1.62
CA ALA A 204 -17.05 38.52 -2.19
C ALA A 204 -18.35 38.93 -2.93
N GLU A 205 -19.15 37.94 -3.36
CA GLU A 205 -20.43 38.08 -4.05
C GLU A 205 -21.64 38.17 -3.10
N GLY A 206 -21.43 38.05 -1.78
CA GLY A 206 -22.46 38.15 -0.75
C GLY A 206 -23.24 36.86 -0.50
N GLU A 207 -22.89 35.75 -1.13
CA GLU A 207 -23.50 34.44 -0.88
C GLU A 207 -22.94 33.78 0.38
N LYS A 208 -23.84 33.23 1.21
CA LYS A 208 -23.48 32.46 2.40
C LYS A 208 -23.13 31.04 2.01
N GLN A 209 -21.88 30.68 2.21
CA GLN A 209 -21.32 29.35 1.97
C GLN A 209 -20.95 28.70 3.30
N ILE A 210 -21.25 27.41 3.47
CA ILE A 210 -20.81 26.66 4.65
C ILE A 210 -19.51 25.96 4.29
N VAL A 211 -18.41 26.36 4.94
CA VAL A 211 -17.07 25.83 4.66
C VAL A 211 -16.66 24.86 5.76
N VAL A 212 -16.05 23.74 5.37
CA VAL A 212 -15.54 22.72 6.29
C VAL A 212 -14.15 23.09 6.79
N ILE A 213 -14.01 23.18 8.11
CA ILE A 213 -12.73 23.45 8.78
C ILE A 213 -12.17 22.18 9.45
N GLY A 214 -13.01 21.20 9.77
CA GLY A 214 -12.54 19.91 10.28
C GLY A 214 -11.86 19.07 9.21
N ARG A 215 -10.75 18.40 9.55
CA ARG A 215 -10.05 17.47 8.63
C ARG A 215 -10.54 16.01 8.74
N THR A 216 -11.27 15.68 9.80
CA THR A 216 -11.74 14.33 10.13
C THR A 216 -13.26 14.19 10.06
N GLY A 217 -13.95 15.09 9.35
CA GLY A 217 -15.40 15.10 9.31
C GLY A 217 -15.98 14.05 8.37
N GLU A 218 -16.86 13.19 8.87
CA GLU A 218 -17.53 12.15 8.08
C GLU A 218 -19.00 12.53 7.81
N VAL A 219 -19.48 12.18 6.63
CA VAL A 219 -20.90 12.15 6.25
C VAL A 219 -21.38 10.71 6.23
N ARG A 220 -22.45 10.45 6.98
CA ARG A 220 -23.18 9.19 6.96
C ARG A 220 -24.51 9.41 6.25
N ILE A 221 -24.86 8.50 5.35
CA ILE A 221 -26.21 8.45 4.77
C ILE A 221 -26.93 7.28 5.45
N VAL A 222 -28.02 7.60 6.15
CA VAL A 222 -28.78 6.63 6.95
C VAL A 222 -30.19 6.50 6.38
N ASP A 223 -30.67 5.26 6.25
CA ASP A 223 -32.07 4.99 6.01
C ASP A 223 -32.83 5.01 7.34
N VAL A 224 -33.61 6.07 7.56
CA VAL A 224 -34.39 6.28 8.79
C VAL A 224 -35.53 5.25 8.92
N ALA A 225 -35.98 4.64 7.82
CA ALA A 225 -37.07 3.65 7.88
C ALA A 225 -36.60 2.31 8.50
N ASN A 226 -35.34 1.93 8.28
CA ASN A 226 -34.77 0.66 8.71
C ASN A 226 -33.64 0.81 9.74
N ASP A 227 -33.35 2.04 10.20
CA ASP A 227 -32.23 2.40 11.07
C ASP A 227 -30.89 1.82 10.59
N ARG A 228 -30.69 1.82 9.27
CA ARG A 228 -29.54 1.19 8.61
C ARG A 228 -28.59 2.24 8.06
N LEU A 229 -27.32 2.15 8.44
CA LEU A 229 -26.25 2.92 7.81
C LEU A 229 -25.99 2.38 6.40
N LEU A 230 -26.18 3.23 5.38
CA LEU A 230 -25.98 2.85 3.99
C LEU A 230 -24.53 3.07 3.56
N ILE A 231 -24.00 4.26 3.83
CA ILE A 231 -22.63 4.62 3.44
C ILE A 231 -22.04 5.68 4.37
N THR A 232 -20.73 5.64 4.55
CA THR A 232 -19.94 6.67 5.23
C THR A 232 -18.89 7.21 4.26
N ASN A 233 -18.87 8.52 4.07
CA ASN A 233 -17.93 9.23 3.20
C ASN A 233 -17.16 10.28 4.00
N ASN A 234 -15.86 10.45 3.73
CA ASN A 234 -15.06 11.50 4.35
C ASN A 234 -15.25 12.83 3.60
N ILE A 235 -15.40 13.94 4.33
CA ILE A 235 -15.53 15.27 3.72
C ILE A 235 -14.17 15.98 3.69
N PRO A 236 -13.68 16.41 2.52
CA PRO A 236 -12.42 17.14 2.42
C PRO A 236 -12.44 18.48 3.17
N TYR A 237 -11.30 18.81 3.80
CA TYR A 237 -11.06 20.14 4.37
C TYR A 237 -11.17 21.24 3.31
N GLY A 238 -11.85 22.32 3.67
CA GLY A 238 -12.10 23.46 2.78
C GLY A 238 -13.13 23.22 1.69
N SER A 239 -13.86 22.11 1.74
CA SER A 239 -15.03 21.92 0.89
C SER A 239 -16.21 22.79 1.33
N HIS A 240 -17.02 23.17 0.37
CA HIS A 240 -18.27 23.91 0.52
C HIS A 240 -19.43 22.91 0.62
N LEU A 241 -20.14 22.92 1.74
CA LEU A 241 -21.30 22.06 1.96
C LEU A 241 -22.55 22.65 1.32
N LYS A 242 -23.30 21.80 0.60
CA LYS A 242 -24.59 22.15 0.01
C LYS A 242 -25.78 21.62 0.81
N VAL A 243 -25.55 20.65 1.70
CA VAL A 243 -26.58 19.99 2.51
C VAL A 243 -26.42 20.27 4.01
N LYS A 244 -27.52 20.17 4.76
CA LYS A 244 -27.55 20.34 6.22
C LYS A 244 -27.63 19.00 6.96
N ASN A 245 -27.21 18.99 8.23
CA ASN A 245 -27.35 17.82 9.09
C ASN A 245 -28.83 17.45 9.27
N GLY A 246 -29.19 16.19 9.06
CA GLY A 246 -30.57 15.70 9.11
C GLY A 246 -31.41 15.96 7.85
N GLN A 247 -30.82 16.48 6.77
CA GLN A 247 -31.52 16.70 5.50
C GLN A 247 -31.76 15.36 4.78
N LYS A 248 -32.97 15.16 4.26
CA LYS A 248 -33.27 14.09 3.32
C LYS A 248 -32.71 14.45 1.95
N ILE A 249 -31.94 13.54 1.37
CA ILE A 249 -31.27 13.68 0.08
C ILE A 249 -31.73 12.57 -0.86
N SER A 250 -31.73 12.90 -2.15
CA SER A 250 -31.99 11.94 -3.23
C SER A 250 -30.70 11.50 -3.91
N LYS A 251 -30.69 10.31 -4.50
CA LYS A 251 -29.55 9.79 -5.28
C LYS A 251 -29.16 10.78 -6.39
N GLY A 252 -27.90 11.19 -6.39
CA GLY A 252 -27.29 12.14 -7.33
C GLY A 252 -27.22 13.58 -6.82
N GLU A 253 -27.82 13.90 -5.66
CA GLU A 253 -27.76 15.25 -5.08
C GLU A 253 -26.36 15.56 -4.53
N ALA A 254 -25.84 16.75 -4.82
CA ALA A 254 -24.50 17.15 -4.39
C ALA A 254 -24.46 17.48 -2.89
N ILE A 255 -23.61 16.77 -2.14
CA ILE A 255 -23.40 16.92 -0.69
C ILE A 255 -22.40 18.06 -0.43
N CYS A 256 -21.24 18.03 -1.09
CA CYS A 256 -20.23 19.09 -0.99
C CYS A 256 -19.52 19.32 -2.33
N THR A 257 -18.88 20.47 -2.46
CA THR A 257 -18.06 20.86 -3.61
C THR A 257 -16.72 21.42 -3.16
N TRP A 258 -15.65 21.21 -3.92
CA TRP A 258 -14.32 21.75 -3.61
C TRP A 258 -13.57 22.16 -4.88
N ASP A 259 -12.51 22.96 -4.71
CA ASP A 259 -11.57 23.26 -5.79
C ASP A 259 -10.74 22.00 -6.11
N PRO A 260 -10.87 21.42 -7.32
CA PRO A 260 -10.17 20.19 -7.65
C PRO A 260 -8.66 20.39 -7.86
N PHE A 261 -8.23 21.60 -8.19
CA PHE A 261 -6.84 21.90 -8.54
C PHE A 261 -6.02 22.29 -7.31
N ASN A 262 -6.66 22.83 -6.28
CA ASN A 262 -5.97 23.38 -5.13
C ASN A 262 -6.45 22.75 -3.82
N ALA A 263 -5.52 22.26 -3.01
CA ALA A 263 -5.77 22.16 -1.58
C ALA A 263 -5.66 23.56 -0.97
N VAL A 264 -6.58 23.94 -0.10
CA VAL A 264 -6.62 25.29 0.48
C VAL A 264 -6.15 25.25 1.92
N ILE A 265 -5.56 26.35 2.42
CA ILE A 265 -5.43 26.64 3.85
C ILE A 265 -6.38 27.78 4.15
N ILE A 266 -7.30 27.57 5.09
CA ILE A 266 -8.37 28.51 5.43
C ILE A 266 -8.13 29.08 6.82
N SER A 267 -8.47 30.35 7.01
CA SER A 267 -8.42 30.98 8.34
C SER A 267 -9.56 30.49 9.24
N GLU A 268 -9.23 29.97 10.42
CA GLU A 268 -10.20 29.58 11.45
C GLU A 268 -10.61 30.74 12.36
N VAL A 269 -9.92 31.88 12.26
CA VAL A 269 -10.11 33.06 13.11
C VAL A 269 -10.21 34.32 12.26
N THR A 270 -11.04 35.25 12.71
CA THR A 270 -11.11 36.60 12.12
C THR A 270 -10.03 37.48 12.76
N GLY A 271 -9.19 38.10 11.94
CA GLY A 271 -8.05 38.87 12.44
C GLY A 271 -7.24 39.51 11.32
N LYS A 272 -6.15 40.20 11.71
CA LYS A 272 -5.17 40.75 10.75
C LYS A 272 -4.08 39.74 10.47
N VAL A 273 -3.66 39.65 9.20
CA VAL A 273 -2.59 38.73 8.81
C VAL A 273 -1.23 39.41 8.89
N LYS A 274 -0.28 38.74 9.52
CA LYS A 274 1.12 39.12 9.58
C LYS A 274 1.97 38.01 8.98
N PHE A 275 2.90 38.38 8.12
CA PHE A 275 3.83 37.45 7.53
C PHE A 275 4.96 37.13 8.51
N ASP A 276 5.26 35.86 8.69
CA ASP A 276 6.42 35.36 9.43
C ASP A 276 7.40 34.70 8.46
N ASN A 277 8.62 35.24 8.36
CA ASN A 277 9.68 34.74 7.47
C ASN A 277 9.27 34.59 5.99
N VAL A 278 8.33 35.39 5.48
CA VAL A 278 7.99 35.47 4.04
C VAL A 278 8.85 36.56 3.40
N ILE A 279 9.95 36.17 2.78
CA ILE A 279 11.02 37.04 2.26
C ILE A 279 11.27 36.70 0.80
N GLU A 280 11.22 37.71 -0.06
CA GLU A 280 11.41 37.57 -1.50
C GLU A 280 12.81 37.02 -1.84
N GLY A 281 12.88 36.03 -2.71
CA GLY A 281 14.12 35.37 -3.15
C GLY A 281 14.74 34.40 -2.14
N VAL A 282 14.20 34.32 -0.92
CA VAL A 282 14.70 33.42 0.14
C VAL A 282 13.67 32.36 0.53
N THR A 283 12.41 32.76 0.73
CA THR A 283 11.31 31.86 1.12
C THR A 283 10.11 31.93 0.19
N TYR A 284 9.97 32.99 -0.61
CA TYR A 284 9.02 33.01 -1.74
C TYR A 284 9.63 33.68 -2.98
N ARG A 285 9.02 33.43 -4.14
CA ARG A 285 9.33 34.06 -5.43
C ARG A 285 8.02 34.55 -6.06
N GLU A 286 8.06 35.71 -6.70
CA GLU A 286 6.96 36.14 -7.58
C GLU A 286 7.03 35.39 -8.91
N GLU A 287 5.96 34.69 -9.25
CA GLU A 287 5.74 34.14 -10.58
C GLU A 287 4.56 34.84 -11.22
N ALA A 288 4.71 35.20 -12.50
CA ALA A 288 3.60 35.76 -13.27
C ALA A 288 2.80 34.59 -13.84
N ASP A 289 1.50 34.56 -13.56
CA ASP A 289 0.59 33.62 -14.19
C ASP A 289 0.51 33.91 -15.69
N GLU A 290 0.85 32.92 -16.51
CA GLU A 290 0.90 33.02 -17.98
C GLU A 290 -0.47 33.35 -18.60
N GLN A 291 -1.58 33.02 -17.92
CA GLN A 291 -2.93 33.28 -18.44
C GLN A 291 -3.48 34.65 -18.04
N THR A 292 -3.32 35.04 -16.78
CA THR A 292 -3.97 36.24 -16.24
C THR A 292 -3.05 37.44 -16.14
N GLY A 293 -1.73 37.24 -16.19
CA GLY A 293 -0.72 38.29 -15.99
C GLY A 293 -0.64 38.80 -14.55
N HIS A 294 -1.42 38.22 -13.63
CA HIS A 294 -1.30 38.50 -12.20
C HIS A 294 -0.03 37.86 -11.64
N ARG A 295 0.60 38.55 -10.69
CA ARG A 295 1.78 38.02 -10.00
C ARG A 295 1.33 37.28 -8.76
N GLU A 296 1.70 36.02 -8.66
CA GLU A 296 1.43 35.18 -7.51
C GLU A 296 2.72 34.96 -6.72
N LYS A 297 2.59 34.94 -5.39
CA LYS A 297 3.70 34.68 -4.47
C LYS A 297 3.79 33.18 -4.23
N VAL A 298 4.76 32.54 -4.85
CA VAL A 298 5.00 31.09 -4.72
C VAL A 298 6.08 30.82 -3.69
N VAL A 299 5.78 29.99 -2.70
CA VAL A 299 6.72 29.62 -1.63
C VAL A 299 7.79 28.69 -2.19
N ILE A 300 9.06 29.05 -1.98
CA ILE A 300 10.21 28.29 -2.46
C ILE A 300 10.94 27.60 -1.30
N GLU A 301 11.66 26.53 -1.61
CA GLU A 301 12.50 25.87 -0.61
C GLU A 301 13.65 26.78 -0.19
N THR A 302 13.72 27.06 1.11
CA THR A 302 14.79 27.88 1.67
C THR A 302 16.02 27.05 2.02
N LYS A 303 17.21 27.60 1.76
CA LYS A 303 18.48 26.98 2.19
C LYS A 303 18.72 27.12 3.70
N ASP A 304 18.07 28.10 4.33
CA ASP A 304 18.22 28.40 5.75
C ASP A 304 17.03 27.82 6.54
N LYS A 305 17.26 26.64 7.16
CA LYS A 305 16.22 25.89 7.90
C LYS A 305 15.68 26.60 9.14
N THR A 306 16.19 27.79 9.49
CA THR A 306 15.68 28.61 10.59
C THR A 306 14.54 29.55 10.16
N LYS A 307 14.45 29.88 8.85
CA LYS A 307 13.48 30.84 8.31
C LYS A 307 12.32 30.11 7.64
N ILE A 308 11.33 29.74 8.45
CA ILE A 308 10.21 28.91 7.98
C ILE A 308 9.04 29.83 7.66
N PRO A 309 8.60 29.88 6.38
CA PRO A 309 7.54 30.79 5.98
C PRO A 309 6.22 30.39 6.65
N GLY A 310 5.56 31.37 7.24
CA GLY A 310 4.30 31.21 7.95
C GLY A 310 3.43 32.45 7.89
N LEU A 311 2.14 32.27 8.10
CA LEU A 311 1.15 33.32 8.27
C LEU A 311 0.66 33.31 9.70
N ILE A 312 0.69 34.46 10.35
CA ILE A 312 0.14 34.66 11.69
C ILE A 312 -1.14 35.46 11.54
N VAL A 313 -2.28 34.91 11.98
CA VAL A 313 -3.54 35.66 12.04
C VAL A 313 -3.74 36.13 13.48
N GLU A 314 -3.66 37.44 13.69
CA GLU A 314 -3.84 38.11 14.97
C GLU A 314 -5.33 38.49 15.12
N GLY A 315 -6.08 37.66 15.86
CA GLY A 315 -7.48 37.88 16.21
C GLY A 315 -7.71 37.87 17.72
N LYS A 316 -8.81 37.25 18.17
CA LYS A 316 -9.03 36.94 19.60
C LYS A 316 -8.00 35.96 20.16
N GLU A 317 -7.54 35.06 19.31
CA GLU A 317 -6.43 34.14 19.54
C GLU A 317 -5.42 34.29 18.41
N GLN A 318 -4.14 34.09 18.70
CA GLN A 318 -3.08 34.12 17.69
C GLN A 318 -2.91 32.72 17.12
N LYS A 319 -3.19 32.54 15.82
CA LYS A 319 -2.97 31.29 15.10
C LYS A 319 -1.87 31.43 14.06
N MET A 320 -0.99 30.44 14.01
CA MET A 320 0.10 30.35 13.04
C MET A 320 -0.20 29.25 12.02
N TYR A 321 -0.12 29.58 10.74
CA TYR A 321 -0.30 28.68 9.61
C TYR A 321 1.04 28.55 8.89
N ASN A 322 1.59 27.34 8.83
CA ASN A 322 2.84 27.09 8.10
C ASN A 322 2.57 27.03 6.60
N LEU A 323 3.50 27.55 5.80
CA LEU A 323 3.40 27.55 4.35
C LEU A 323 4.28 26.45 3.73
N PRO A 324 3.68 25.42 3.11
CA PRO A 324 4.43 24.38 2.41
C PRO A 324 5.14 24.96 1.18
N VAL A 325 6.22 24.29 0.75
CA VAL A 325 6.90 24.62 -0.51
C VAL A 325 5.96 24.38 -1.69
N GLY A 326 5.97 25.29 -2.66
CA GLY A 326 5.09 25.26 -3.83
C GLY A 326 3.68 25.81 -3.59
N SER A 327 3.41 26.33 -2.39
CA SER A 327 2.12 26.96 -2.09
C SER A 327 2.05 28.41 -2.58
N HIS A 328 0.89 28.83 -3.05
CA HIS A 328 0.57 30.14 -3.59
C HIS A 328 -0.14 30.96 -2.50
N ILE A 329 0.49 32.06 -2.09
CA ILE A 329 -0.07 32.97 -1.08
C ILE A 329 -1.03 33.91 -1.79
N VAL A 330 -2.32 33.88 -1.42
CA VAL A 330 -3.38 34.68 -2.06
C VAL A 330 -3.56 36.03 -1.37
N ILE A 331 -3.23 36.10 -0.09
CA ILE A 331 -3.44 37.28 0.77
C ILE A 331 -2.24 38.23 0.79
N GLU A 332 -2.51 39.49 1.10
CA GLU A 332 -1.48 40.52 1.31
C GLU A 332 -1.17 40.72 2.82
N PRO A 333 0.03 41.23 3.17
CA PRO A 333 0.35 41.54 4.56
C PRO A 333 -0.57 42.65 5.10
N ASP A 334 -0.91 42.57 6.38
CA ASP A 334 -1.81 43.48 7.11
C ASP A 334 -3.28 43.49 6.64
N GLU A 335 -3.64 42.60 5.72
CA GLU A 335 -5.02 42.39 5.29
C GLU A 335 -5.87 41.81 6.44
N THR A 336 -7.15 42.21 6.50
CA THR A 336 -8.09 41.67 7.50
C THR A 336 -8.83 40.48 6.90
N VAL A 337 -8.60 39.30 7.48
CA VAL A 337 -9.21 38.05 7.01
C VAL A 337 -10.38 37.63 7.88
N HIS A 338 -11.38 37.03 7.24
CA HIS A 338 -12.58 36.51 7.89
C HIS A 338 -12.44 35.01 8.16
N ASN A 339 -13.26 34.50 9.09
CA ASN A 339 -13.31 33.05 9.34
C ASN A 339 -13.86 32.35 8.10
N GLY A 340 -13.19 31.31 7.62
CA GLY A 340 -13.54 30.62 6.36
C GLY A 340 -12.86 31.16 5.10
N GLN A 341 -12.11 32.27 5.18
CA GLN A 341 -11.39 32.84 4.03
C GLN A 341 -10.13 32.04 3.68
N VAL A 342 -9.91 31.78 2.39
CA VAL A 342 -8.72 31.09 1.88
C VAL A 342 -7.50 32.00 2.00
N LEU A 343 -6.47 31.52 2.70
CA LEU A 343 -5.18 32.20 2.88
C LEU A 343 -4.17 31.78 1.80
N VAL A 344 -4.16 30.48 1.48
CA VAL A 344 -3.13 29.85 0.65
C VAL A 344 -3.79 28.80 -0.23
N LYS A 345 -3.38 28.77 -1.50
CA LYS A 345 -3.72 27.70 -2.44
C LYS A 345 -2.48 26.85 -2.65
N ILE A 346 -2.60 25.55 -2.41
CA ILE A 346 -1.55 24.57 -2.67
C ILE A 346 -1.99 23.82 -3.93
N PRO A 347 -1.35 24.06 -5.08
CA PRO A 347 -1.61 23.28 -6.28
C PRO A 347 -1.44 21.81 -5.94
N ARG A 348 -2.50 21.03 -6.12
CA ARG A 348 -2.39 19.58 -6.00
C ARG A 348 -1.51 19.15 -7.17
N ILE A 349 -0.45 18.42 -6.86
CA ILE A 349 0.23 17.62 -7.88
C ILE A 349 -0.76 16.51 -8.22
N MET A 350 -1.74 16.82 -9.06
CA MET A 350 -2.61 15.83 -9.63
C MET A 350 -1.69 14.79 -10.25
N GLY A 351 -1.88 13.52 -9.88
CA GLY A 351 -1.19 12.40 -10.50
C GLY A 351 -1.20 12.68 -11.99
N ARG A 352 -0.03 12.99 -12.55
CA ARG A 352 0.06 13.68 -13.84
C ARG A 352 -0.86 13.00 -14.82
N SER A 353 -1.85 13.77 -15.29
CA SER A 353 -2.76 13.46 -16.39
C SER A 353 -2.16 12.39 -17.30
N ARG A 354 -2.58 11.13 -17.14
CA ARG A 354 -2.26 10.00 -18.03
C ARG A 354 -0.86 10.10 -18.65
N ASP A 355 0.16 10.44 -17.86
CA ASP A 355 1.50 10.65 -18.41
C ASP A 355 2.15 9.28 -18.61
N ILE A 356 1.97 8.75 -19.82
CA ILE A 356 2.43 7.44 -20.31
C ILE A 356 3.93 7.25 -20.03
N THR A 357 4.70 8.33 -19.93
CA THR A 357 6.16 8.26 -19.80
C THR A 357 6.65 7.83 -18.40
N GLY A 358 5.80 7.91 -17.37
CA GLY A 358 6.16 7.65 -15.96
C GLY A 358 5.68 6.31 -15.39
N GLY A 359 4.82 5.56 -16.10
CA GLY A 359 4.20 4.34 -15.57
C GLY A 359 5.18 3.21 -15.25
N LEU A 360 6.06 2.86 -16.20
CA LEU A 360 7.02 1.75 -16.01
C LEU A 360 8.05 2.01 -14.88
N PRO A 361 8.66 3.20 -14.75
CA PRO A 361 9.50 3.52 -13.60
C PRO A 361 8.80 3.31 -12.26
N ARG A 362 7.52 3.70 -12.14
CA ARG A 362 6.72 3.48 -10.92
C ARG A 362 6.48 2.00 -10.66
N VAL A 363 6.10 1.21 -11.67
CA VAL A 363 5.96 -0.26 -11.55
C VAL A 363 7.28 -0.90 -11.10
N THR A 364 8.40 -0.45 -11.66
CA THR A 364 9.74 -0.94 -11.28
C THR A 364 10.09 -0.57 -9.85
N GLU A 365 9.76 0.65 -9.42
CA GLU A 365 9.95 1.11 -8.03
C GLU A 365 9.17 0.23 -7.04
N LEU A 366 7.91 -0.09 -7.36
CA LEU A 366 7.04 -0.95 -6.55
C LEU A 366 7.57 -2.39 -6.47
N PHE A 367 7.93 -3.00 -7.60
CA PHE A 367 8.49 -4.37 -7.62
C PHE A 367 9.89 -4.47 -6.98
N GLU A 368 10.65 -3.38 -6.94
CA GLU A 368 11.92 -3.34 -6.21
C GLU A 368 11.75 -2.94 -4.74
N ALA A 369 10.51 -2.77 -4.27
CA ALA A 369 10.18 -2.33 -2.91
C ALA A 369 10.98 -1.09 -2.47
N ARG A 370 11.18 -0.14 -3.40
CA ARG A 370 11.94 1.09 -3.14
C ARG A 370 11.09 2.11 -2.42
N ASN A 371 11.73 2.97 -1.65
CA ASN A 371 11.06 4.11 -1.06
C ASN A 371 10.67 5.10 -2.17
N PRO A 372 9.45 5.64 -2.13
CA PRO A 372 9.01 6.66 -3.07
C PRO A 372 9.85 7.92 -2.96
N SER A 373 9.92 8.68 -4.06
CA SER A 373 10.69 9.93 -4.13
C SER A 373 10.24 10.97 -3.09
N ASN A 374 8.95 10.96 -2.71
CA ASN A 374 8.40 11.80 -1.66
C ASN A 374 7.64 10.94 -0.61
N PRO A 375 8.35 10.37 0.38
CA PRO A 375 7.74 9.49 1.37
C PRO A 375 6.97 10.29 2.43
N ALA A 376 5.72 9.93 2.69
CA ALA A 376 4.94 10.48 3.80
C ALA A 376 5.41 9.92 5.15
N VAL A 377 5.34 10.75 6.19
CA VAL A 377 5.52 10.29 7.57
C VAL A 377 4.18 9.78 8.10
N VAL A 378 4.15 8.59 8.67
CA VAL A 378 2.92 7.89 9.06
C VAL A 378 2.91 7.63 10.57
N ALA A 379 1.73 7.70 11.19
CA ALA A 379 1.55 7.33 12.59
C ALA A 379 1.62 5.81 12.76
N GLU A 380 2.42 5.32 13.71
CA GLU A 380 2.55 3.88 14.00
C GLU A 380 1.58 3.43 15.11
N VAL A 381 0.96 4.38 15.81
CA VAL A 381 0.11 4.12 16.98
C VAL A 381 -1.18 4.92 16.88
N ASP A 382 -2.27 4.34 17.38
CA ASP A 382 -3.53 5.05 17.57
C ASP A 382 -3.40 6.04 18.73
N GLY A 383 -3.80 7.29 18.54
CA GLY A 383 -3.67 8.28 19.60
C GLY A 383 -4.08 9.69 19.24
N VAL A 384 -3.98 10.57 20.24
CA VAL A 384 -4.22 12.01 20.06
C VAL A 384 -2.91 12.68 19.68
N VAL A 385 -2.96 13.49 18.64
CA VAL A 385 -1.83 14.25 18.13
C VAL A 385 -1.61 15.49 19.00
N SER A 386 -0.37 15.75 19.36
CA SER A 386 0.09 17.03 19.91
C SER A 386 1.34 17.52 19.20
N PHE A 387 1.49 18.83 19.04
CA PHE A 387 2.70 19.40 18.45
C PHE A 387 3.77 19.71 19.50
N GLY A 388 4.96 19.15 19.29
CA GLY A 388 6.17 19.46 20.04
C GLY A 388 6.95 20.63 19.47
N ASN A 389 8.15 20.81 20.01
CA ASN A 389 9.06 21.88 19.60
C ASN A 389 9.65 21.63 18.20
N ILE A 390 10.03 22.71 17.52
CA ILE A 390 10.72 22.65 16.23
C ILE A 390 12.19 22.27 16.47
N LYS A 391 12.61 21.12 15.92
CA LYS A 391 14.00 20.62 16.02
C LYS A 391 14.63 20.62 14.64
N ARG A 392 15.66 21.46 14.43
CA ARG A 392 16.47 21.51 13.20
C ARG A 392 15.64 21.64 11.90
N GLY A 393 14.55 22.41 11.93
CA GLY A 393 13.66 22.62 10.78
C GLY A 393 12.55 21.57 10.62
N ASN A 394 12.47 20.59 11.52
CA ASN A 394 11.39 19.62 11.59
C ASN A 394 10.44 19.96 12.74
N ARG A 395 9.14 19.85 12.50
CA ARG A 395 8.10 19.86 13.54
C ARG A 395 8.08 18.49 14.20
N GLU A 396 8.20 18.45 15.52
CA GLU A 396 7.94 17.24 16.30
C GLU A 396 6.41 17.07 16.42
N ILE A 397 5.89 15.95 15.95
CA ILE A 397 4.49 15.53 16.12
C ILE A 397 4.50 14.38 17.11
N ILE A 398 3.77 14.52 18.21
CA ILE A 398 3.71 13.56 19.29
C ILE A 398 2.34 12.89 19.24
N VAL A 399 2.29 11.57 19.13
CA VAL A 399 1.04 10.81 19.18
C VAL A 399 1.03 10.05 20.50
N GLU A 400 0.04 10.36 21.34
CA GLU A 400 -0.16 9.71 22.63
C GLU A 400 -1.34 8.75 22.56
N SER A 401 -1.06 7.46 22.78
CA SER A 401 -2.11 6.44 22.83
C SER A 401 -2.91 6.51 24.13
N ARG A 402 -4.11 5.93 24.13
CA ARG A 402 -4.94 5.81 25.34
C ARG A 402 -4.26 5.00 26.45
N GLU A 403 -3.29 4.17 26.10
CA GLU A 403 -2.51 3.33 27.01
C GLU A 403 -1.26 4.05 27.55
N GLY A 404 -1.08 5.34 27.22
CA GLY A 404 0.06 6.15 27.65
C GLY A 404 1.34 5.94 26.84
N LEU A 405 1.25 5.25 25.69
CA LEU A 405 2.40 5.06 24.80
C LEU A 405 2.57 6.32 23.94
N VAL A 406 3.70 7.01 24.14
CA VAL A 406 4.01 8.26 23.45
C VAL A 406 5.03 8.00 22.35
N LYS A 407 4.64 8.19 21.08
CA LYS A 407 5.57 8.17 19.94
C LYS A 407 5.76 9.56 19.36
N LYS A 408 7.00 9.86 18.93
CA LYS A 408 7.40 11.15 18.39
C LYS A 408 7.86 11.00 16.95
N TYR A 409 7.29 11.80 16.07
CA TYR A 409 7.57 11.84 14.64
C TYR A 409 8.18 13.20 14.28
N LEU A 410 9.16 13.21 13.39
CA LEU A 410 9.78 14.45 12.90
C LEU A 410 9.32 14.70 11.48
N VAL A 411 8.47 15.70 11.29
CA VAL A 411 7.97 16.09 9.97
C VAL A 411 8.65 17.38 9.52
N PRO A 412 9.32 17.41 8.35
CA PRO A 412 9.87 18.64 7.80
C PRO A 412 8.79 19.70 7.61
N LEU A 413 9.05 20.94 8.07
CA LEU A 413 8.10 22.04 7.95
C LEU A 413 7.91 22.55 6.51
N THR A 414 8.80 22.16 5.60
CA THR A 414 8.65 22.39 4.16
C THR A 414 7.51 21.57 3.55
N ARG A 415 7.06 20.51 4.25
CA ARG A 415 5.97 19.64 3.80
C ARG A 415 4.64 20.07 4.42
N HIS A 416 3.57 19.80 3.70
CA HIS A 416 2.22 19.99 4.21
C HIS A 416 1.91 18.94 5.30
N ILE A 417 1.61 19.42 6.51
CA ILE A 417 1.19 18.59 7.65
C ILE A 417 -0.32 18.41 7.57
N MET A 418 -0.76 17.15 7.47
CA MET A 418 -2.16 16.80 7.27
C MET A 418 -2.99 16.81 8.55
N VAL A 419 -2.34 16.74 9.71
CA VAL A 419 -2.98 16.64 11.03
C VAL A 419 -2.95 17.98 11.78
N GLN A 420 -3.84 18.15 12.76
CA GLN A 420 -3.87 19.27 13.70
C GLN A 420 -3.62 18.81 15.14
N ASP A 421 -3.37 19.78 16.01
CA ASP A 421 -3.23 19.57 17.45
C ASP A 421 -4.60 19.16 18.03
N GLY A 422 -4.63 18.04 18.75
CA GLY A 422 -5.85 17.44 19.30
C GLY A 422 -6.58 16.45 18.38
N ASP A 423 -6.12 16.24 17.15
CA ASP A 423 -6.72 15.25 16.25
C ASP A 423 -6.47 13.82 16.76
N PHE A 424 -7.49 12.96 16.66
CA PHE A 424 -7.33 11.53 16.89
C PHE A 424 -6.94 10.85 15.58
N VAL A 425 -5.74 10.26 15.53
CA VAL A 425 -5.24 9.53 14.36
C VAL A 425 -5.17 8.03 14.65
N LYS A 426 -5.42 7.24 13.62
CA LYS A 426 -5.22 5.80 13.65
C LYS A 426 -3.82 5.44 13.17
N ALA A 427 -3.33 4.28 13.58
CA ALA A 427 -2.11 3.68 13.07
C ALA A 427 -2.26 3.48 11.56
N GLY A 428 -1.26 3.97 10.81
CA GLY A 428 -1.24 3.97 9.36
C GLY A 428 -1.79 5.26 8.73
N THR A 429 -2.26 6.24 9.50
CA THR A 429 -2.66 7.56 8.98
C THR A 429 -1.43 8.40 8.65
N ALA A 430 -1.39 8.99 7.45
CA ALA A 430 -0.33 9.88 7.03
C ALA A 430 -0.39 11.22 7.79
N LEU A 431 0.71 11.59 8.45
CA LEU A 431 0.90 12.85 9.17
C LEU A 431 1.35 13.98 8.25
N SER A 432 2.01 13.64 7.13
CA SER A 432 2.46 14.58 6.11
C SER A 432 1.97 14.15 4.72
N ASP A 433 1.94 15.11 3.80
CA ASP A 433 1.77 14.83 2.38
C ASP A 433 2.90 13.93 1.82
N GLY A 434 2.58 13.13 0.80
CA GLY A 434 3.48 12.17 0.16
C GLY A 434 2.90 10.75 0.04
N ALA A 435 3.66 9.87 -0.63
CA ALA A 435 3.31 8.46 -0.76
C ALA A 435 3.80 7.66 0.45
N ILE A 436 2.96 6.75 0.94
CA ILE A 436 3.33 5.87 2.06
C ILE A 436 4.35 4.84 1.57
N THR A 437 5.38 4.55 2.38
CA THR A 437 6.38 3.55 2.00
C THR A 437 5.86 2.13 2.27
N PRO A 438 6.16 1.13 1.40
CA PRO A 438 5.77 -0.26 1.67
C PRO A 438 6.31 -0.81 2.99
N GLY A 439 7.50 -0.37 3.42
CA GLY A 439 8.10 -0.77 4.70
C GLY A 439 7.31 -0.26 5.91
N ASP A 440 6.82 0.97 5.86
CA ASP A 440 5.95 1.52 6.92
C ASP A 440 4.62 0.77 6.95
N ILE A 441 4.05 0.42 5.79
CA ILE A 441 2.81 -0.39 5.75
C ILE A 441 3.03 -1.76 6.39
N LEU A 442 4.14 -2.42 6.07
CA LEU A 442 4.47 -3.74 6.61
C LEU A 442 4.64 -3.72 8.13
N SER A 443 5.34 -2.71 8.66
CA SER A 443 5.60 -2.61 10.10
C SER A 443 4.37 -2.19 10.90
N ILE A 444 3.47 -1.38 10.31
CA ILE A 444 2.31 -0.82 11.02
C ILE A 444 1.05 -1.67 10.81
N LYS A 445 0.69 -1.95 9.55
CA LYS A 445 -0.55 -2.66 9.18
C LYS A 445 -0.35 -4.15 8.96
N GLY A 446 0.90 -4.61 8.84
CA GLY A 446 1.24 -6.02 8.68
C GLY A 446 1.35 -6.48 7.21
N PRO A 447 1.63 -7.78 7.01
CA PRO A 447 2.01 -8.32 5.70
C PRO A 447 0.87 -8.25 4.67
N PHE A 448 -0.38 -8.49 5.07
CA PHE A 448 -1.49 -8.48 4.11
C PHE A 448 -1.77 -7.10 3.55
N ALA A 449 -1.73 -6.06 4.40
CA ALA A 449 -1.96 -4.70 3.98
C ALA A 449 -0.91 -4.22 2.96
N VAL A 450 0.36 -4.60 3.14
CA VAL A 450 1.40 -4.25 2.15
C VAL A 450 1.25 -5.05 0.86
N GLN A 451 0.82 -6.31 0.92
CA GLN A 451 0.57 -7.11 -0.29
C GLN A 451 -0.58 -6.53 -1.10
N GLU A 452 -1.69 -6.20 -0.44
CA GLU A 452 -2.84 -5.57 -1.07
C GLU A 452 -2.49 -4.21 -1.66
N TYR A 453 -1.74 -3.39 -0.91
CA TYR A 453 -1.23 -2.10 -1.40
C TYR A 453 -0.43 -2.27 -2.70
N LEU A 454 0.53 -3.21 -2.73
CA LEU A 454 1.34 -3.47 -3.92
C LEU A 454 0.51 -3.97 -5.09
N VAL A 455 -0.46 -4.87 -4.86
CA VAL A 455 -1.34 -5.37 -5.92
C VAL A 455 -2.16 -4.22 -6.52
N ASN A 456 -2.82 -3.42 -5.67
CA ASN A 456 -3.70 -2.36 -6.11
C ASN A 456 -2.93 -1.22 -6.83
N GLU A 457 -1.79 -0.78 -6.31
CA GLU A 457 -0.97 0.28 -6.95
C GLU A 457 -0.42 -0.14 -8.31
N ILE A 458 0.07 -1.39 -8.42
CA ILE A 458 0.58 -1.90 -9.71
C ILE A 458 -0.57 -2.01 -10.71
N GLN A 459 -1.71 -2.54 -10.26
CA GLN A 459 -2.93 -2.67 -11.07
C GLN A 459 -3.41 -1.32 -11.59
N GLU A 460 -3.42 -0.30 -10.73
CA GLU A 460 -3.80 1.07 -11.10
C GLU A 460 -2.90 1.63 -12.20
N VAL A 461 -1.58 1.44 -12.11
CA VAL A 461 -0.66 1.92 -13.15
C VAL A 461 -0.92 1.26 -14.50
N TYR A 462 -1.20 -0.05 -14.55
CA TYR A 462 -1.55 -0.72 -15.81
C TYR A 462 -2.93 -0.29 -16.34
N ARG A 463 -3.92 -0.10 -15.45
CA ARG A 463 -5.26 0.35 -15.82
C ARG A 463 -5.32 1.79 -16.32
N LEU A 464 -4.54 2.69 -15.72
CA LEU A 464 -4.36 4.06 -16.21
C LEU A 464 -3.87 4.10 -17.66
N GLN A 465 -3.21 3.03 -18.11
CA GLN A 465 -2.72 2.86 -19.48
C GLN A 465 -3.66 2.03 -20.38
N GLY A 466 -4.86 1.69 -19.87
CA GLY A 466 -5.87 0.92 -20.58
C GLY A 466 -5.54 -0.58 -20.71
N VAL A 467 -4.57 -1.10 -19.94
CA VAL A 467 -4.25 -2.53 -19.90
C VAL A 467 -4.94 -3.14 -18.69
N LYS A 468 -5.84 -4.11 -18.92
CA LYS A 468 -6.46 -4.90 -17.86
C LYS A 468 -5.61 -6.14 -17.59
N ILE A 469 -5.04 -6.25 -16.40
CA ILE A 469 -4.35 -7.45 -15.90
C ILE A 469 -5.19 -8.01 -14.75
N ASN A 470 -5.25 -9.33 -14.60
CA ASN A 470 -5.91 -9.91 -13.43
C ASN A 470 -4.97 -9.90 -12.22
N ASP A 471 -5.51 -9.52 -11.05
CA ASP A 471 -4.79 -9.43 -9.78
C ASP A 471 -3.95 -10.68 -9.47
N LYS A 472 -4.40 -11.88 -9.87
CA LYS A 472 -3.69 -13.15 -9.60
C LYS A 472 -2.26 -13.17 -10.13
N HIS A 473 -1.99 -12.47 -11.23
CA HIS A 473 -0.65 -12.41 -11.80
C HIS A 473 0.27 -11.55 -10.93
N ILE A 474 -0.22 -10.41 -10.44
CA ILE A 474 0.55 -9.53 -9.55
C ILE A 474 0.74 -10.20 -8.18
N GLU A 475 -0.29 -10.85 -7.66
CA GLU A 475 -0.23 -11.64 -6.42
C GLU A 475 0.86 -12.72 -6.44
N VAL A 476 1.06 -13.41 -7.58
CA VAL A 476 2.12 -14.41 -7.73
C VAL A 476 3.51 -13.79 -7.50
N ILE A 477 3.75 -12.59 -8.03
CA ILE A 477 5.03 -11.89 -7.86
C ILE A 477 5.17 -11.36 -6.44
N VAL A 478 4.13 -10.70 -5.91
CA VAL A 478 4.12 -10.14 -4.56
C VAL A 478 4.30 -11.23 -3.49
N ARG A 479 3.76 -12.44 -3.73
CA ARG A 479 4.03 -13.61 -2.88
C ARG A 479 5.52 -13.94 -2.80
N GLN A 480 6.25 -13.88 -3.93
CA GLN A 480 7.68 -14.15 -3.93
C GLN A 480 8.51 -13.03 -3.28
N MET A 481 8.06 -11.77 -3.38
CA MET A 481 8.69 -10.63 -2.70
C MET A 481 8.67 -10.77 -1.16
N MET A 482 7.67 -11.47 -0.61
CA MET A 482 7.48 -11.68 0.84
C MET A 482 7.80 -13.10 1.32
N ARG A 483 8.65 -13.82 0.58
CA ARG A 483 9.00 -15.21 0.89
C ARG A 483 10.01 -15.36 2.03
N LYS A 484 10.72 -14.29 2.40
CA LYS A 484 11.75 -14.29 3.44
C LYS A 484 11.26 -13.68 4.74
N VAL A 485 11.79 -14.18 5.85
CA VAL A 485 11.55 -13.68 7.21
C VAL A 485 12.88 -13.44 7.90
N ALA A 486 12.94 -12.44 8.78
CA ALA A 486 14.10 -12.18 9.64
C ALA A 486 13.84 -12.81 11.01
N VAL A 487 14.77 -13.63 11.49
CA VAL A 487 14.67 -14.25 12.81
C VAL A 487 14.95 -13.20 13.88
N VAL A 488 14.00 -13.00 14.80
CA VAL A 488 14.13 -12.06 15.92
C VAL A 488 14.67 -12.78 17.16
N ASP A 489 14.09 -13.93 17.48
CA ASP A 489 14.60 -14.81 18.53
C ASP A 489 14.74 -16.21 17.92
N PRO A 490 15.95 -16.79 17.86
CA PRO A 490 16.15 -18.12 17.31
C PRO A 490 15.56 -19.24 18.21
N GLY A 491 15.26 -18.97 19.48
CA GLY A 491 14.82 -20.00 20.41
C GLY A 491 15.83 -21.15 20.51
N ASP A 492 15.33 -22.38 20.45
CA ASP A 492 16.15 -23.60 20.43
C ASP A 492 16.35 -24.18 19.01
N THR A 493 16.04 -23.40 17.96
CA THR A 493 16.19 -23.81 16.55
C THR A 493 17.64 -23.74 16.06
N LYS A 494 17.87 -24.24 14.84
CA LYS A 494 19.15 -24.12 14.13
C LYS A 494 19.50 -22.69 13.64
N PHE A 495 18.58 -21.72 13.78
CA PHE A 495 18.75 -20.38 13.23
C PHE A 495 19.59 -19.47 14.12
N LEU A 496 20.04 -18.34 13.56
CA LEU A 496 20.72 -17.28 14.27
C LEU A 496 19.84 -16.02 14.32
N GLU A 497 20.09 -15.17 15.32
CA GLU A 497 19.47 -13.84 15.39
C GLU A 497 19.83 -13.01 14.15
N ASP A 498 18.86 -12.26 13.63
CA ASP A 498 18.92 -11.49 12.38
C ASP A 498 19.15 -12.31 11.10
N ASP A 499 19.10 -13.65 11.18
CA ASP A 499 19.24 -14.49 9.99
C ASP A 499 18.04 -14.35 9.05
N THR A 500 18.31 -14.37 7.75
CA THR A 500 17.30 -14.21 6.71
C THR A 500 16.97 -15.57 6.09
N VAL A 501 15.85 -16.14 6.52
CA VAL A 501 15.47 -17.51 6.16
C VAL A 501 14.19 -17.54 5.32
N ASP A 502 13.95 -18.66 4.62
CA ASP A 502 12.68 -18.87 3.92
C ASP A 502 11.55 -19.07 4.93
N LYS A 503 10.41 -18.43 4.70
CA LYS A 503 9.23 -18.51 5.58
C LYS A 503 8.81 -19.96 5.83
N PHE A 504 8.80 -20.80 4.80
CA PHE A 504 8.34 -22.19 4.95
C PHE A 504 9.39 -23.05 5.66
N GLU A 505 10.68 -22.78 5.48
CA GLU A 505 11.73 -23.45 6.24
C GLU A 505 11.66 -23.12 7.74
N LEU A 506 11.38 -21.88 8.09
CA LEU A 506 11.18 -21.48 9.49
C LEU A 506 9.95 -22.14 10.10
N ILE A 507 8.83 -22.21 9.37
CA ILE A 507 7.62 -22.91 9.82
C ILE A 507 7.92 -24.40 10.03
N GLU A 508 8.63 -25.05 9.10
CA GLU A 508 9.00 -26.46 9.20
C GLU A 508 9.87 -26.76 10.43
N GLU A 509 10.87 -25.92 10.69
CA GLU A 509 11.74 -26.05 11.86
C GLU A 509 10.96 -25.83 13.16
N ASN A 510 10.08 -24.82 13.20
CA ASN A 510 9.25 -24.54 14.36
C ASN A 510 8.25 -25.67 14.65
N ASP A 511 7.62 -26.23 13.62
CA ASP A 511 6.73 -27.40 13.74
C ASP A 511 7.50 -28.61 14.28
N TRP A 512 8.77 -28.78 13.87
CA TRP A 512 9.62 -29.86 14.37
C TRP A 512 10.00 -29.67 15.85
N ILE A 513 10.22 -28.43 16.29
CA ILE A 513 10.60 -28.08 17.67
C ILE A 513 9.41 -28.12 18.64
N TYR A 514 8.20 -27.83 18.20
CA TYR A 514 7.04 -27.59 19.06
C TYR A 514 6.80 -28.65 20.16
N ASP A 515 6.95 -29.94 19.83
CA ASP A 515 6.75 -31.06 20.78
C ASP A 515 8.04 -31.58 21.44
N LYS A 516 9.18 -30.95 21.17
CA LYS A 516 10.49 -31.37 21.69
C LYS A 516 10.75 -30.79 23.07
N LYS A 517 11.68 -31.44 23.76
CA LYS A 517 12.17 -31.05 25.08
C LYS A 517 13.68 -30.89 25.03
N VAL A 518 14.17 -29.85 25.72
CA VAL A 518 15.60 -29.61 25.90
C VAL A 518 16.01 -30.17 27.24
N VAL A 519 17.00 -31.07 27.23
CA VAL A 519 17.57 -31.61 28.46
C VAL A 519 18.36 -30.51 29.18
N THR A 520 17.95 -30.14 30.39
CA THR A 520 18.64 -29.11 31.20
C THR A 520 19.73 -29.73 32.07
N ASP A 521 19.46 -30.90 32.65
CA ASP A 521 20.42 -31.70 33.40
C ASP A 521 20.30 -33.17 32.96
N GLN A 522 21.43 -33.77 32.60
CA GLN A 522 21.49 -35.18 32.19
C GLN A 522 21.29 -36.17 33.35
N GLY A 523 21.39 -35.69 34.60
CA GLY A 523 21.35 -36.57 35.77
C GLY A 523 22.46 -37.64 35.68
N GLU A 524 22.07 -38.91 35.76
CA GLU A 524 22.97 -40.06 35.57
C GLU A 524 22.65 -40.89 34.30
N SER A 525 22.05 -40.26 33.28
CA SER A 525 21.89 -40.89 31.96
C SER A 525 23.24 -40.97 31.24
N GLU A 526 23.50 -42.12 30.61
CA GLU A 526 24.64 -42.31 29.71
C GLU A 526 24.29 -42.00 28.25
N LYS A 527 22.98 -41.86 27.95
CA LYS A 527 22.46 -41.73 26.59
C LYS A 527 22.07 -40.29 26.23
N LEU A 528 21.52 -39.55 27.19
CA LEU A 528 21.05 -38.19 26.99
C LEU A 528 21.98 -37.20 27.69
N HIS A 529 22.34 -36.12 27.00
CA HIS A 529 23.23 -35.08 27.50
C HIS A 529 22.50 -33.73 27.63
N ALA A 530 22.99 -32.89 28.54
CA ALA A 530 22.49 -31.52 28.69
C ALA A 530 22.64 -30.74 27.36
N GLY A 531 21.59 -30.01 26.98
CA GLY A 531 21.48 -29.28 25.71
C GLY A 531 20.91 -30.09 24.54
N GLN A 532 20.69 -31.40 24.68
CA GLN A 532 20.09 -32.19 23.61
C GLN A 532 18.58 -31.95 23.50
N ILE A 533 18.12 -31.86 22.24
CA ILE A 533 16.70 -31.74 21.89
C ILE A 533 16.16 -33.13 21.58
N VAL A 534 15.21 -33.59 22.39
CA VAL A 534 14.66 -34.95 22.30
C VAL A 534 13.15 -34.96 22.42
N THR A 535 12.51 -36.08 22.06
CA THR A 535 11.07 -36.20 22.26
C THR A 535 10.75 -36.51 23.72
N LEU A 536 9.55 -36.14 24.16
CA LEU A 536 9.06 -36.51 25.48
C LEU A 536 9.05 -38.03 25.69
N ARG A 537 8.87 -38.80 24.61
CA ARG A 537 8.92 -40.26 24.65
C ARG A 537 10.31 -40.77 25.02
N ASP A 538 11.35 -40.25 24.39
CA ASP A 538 12.74 -40.64 24.65
C ASP A 538 13.12 -40.37 26.11
N ILE A 539 12.73 -39.20 26.64
CA ILE A 539 12.94 -38.85 28.04
C ILE A 539 12.20 -39.81 28.97
N ARG A 540 10.94 -40.16 28.67
CA ARG A 540 10.15 -41.08 29.51
C ARG A 540 10.75 -42.49 29.52
N GLU A 541 11.22 -42.98 28.39
CA GLU A 541 11.87 -44.29 28.28
C GLU A 541 13.16 -44.32 29.12
N GLU A 542 14.00 -43.29 29.00
CA GLU A 542 15.26 -43.17 29.74
C GLU A 542 15.04 -42.96 31.25
N ASN A 543 14.11 -42.07 31.64
CA ASN A 543 13.76 -41.86 33.05
C ASN A 543 13.14 -43.12 33.68
N SER A 544 12.44 -43.96 32.92
CA SER A 544 11.95 -45.26 33.41
C SER A 544 13.07 -46.26 33.69
N LEU A 545 14.17 -46.23 32.90
CA LEU A 545 15.36 -47.03 33.15
C LEU A 545 16.13 -46.52 34.38
N LEU A 546 16.37 -45.21 34.46
CA LEU A 546 17.04 -44.57 35.59
C LEU A 546 16.29 -44.79 36.90
N ARG A 547 14.96 -44.68 36.89
CA ARG A 547 14.12 -44.94 38.06
C ARG A 547 14.18 -46.38 38.54
N ARG A 548 14.31 -47.35 37.63
CA ARG A 548 14.49 -48.77 37.98
C ARG A 548 15.86 -49.07 38.56
N ALA A 549 16.85 -48.22 38.29
CA ALA A 549 18.20 -48.32 38.78
C ALA A 549 18.49 -47.41 40.00
N ASP A 550 17.47 -46.77 40.59
CA ASP A 550 17.58 -45.77 41.68
C ASP A 550 18.59 -44.64 41.40
N LYS A 551 18.72 -44.23 40.13
CA LYS A 551 19.61 -43.17 39.66
C LYS A 551 18.92 -41.81 39.57
N LYS A 552 19.69 -40.71 39.58
CA LYS A 552 19.16 -39.36 39.35
C LYS A 552 18.53 -39.25 37.97
N LEU A 553 17.27 -38.81 37.93
CA LEU A 553 16.48 -38.62 36.72
C LEU A 553 16.96 -37.40 35.92
N ILE A 554 16.62 -37.40 34.64
CA ILE A 554 16.87 -36.30 33.70
C ILE A 554 15.88 -35.18 33.98
N GLU A 555 16.39 -33.95 34.06
CA GLU A 555 15.58 -32.73 34.10
C GLU A 555 15.50 -32.12 32.69
N PHE A 556 14.34 -31.59 32.34
CA PHE A 556 14.10 -31.03 31.01
C PHE A 556 13.16 -29.84 31.07
N ARG A 557 13.25 -28.99 30.04
CA ARG A 557 12.29 -27.92 29.74
C ARG A 557 11.70 -28.09 28.36
N ASP A 558 10.66 -27.32 28.08
CA ASP A 558 10.08 -27.25 26.74
C ASP A 558 11.02 -26.51 25.78
N ALA A 559 11.08 -26.99 24.54
CA ALA A 559 11.86 -26.34 23.51
C ALA A 559 11.08 -25.14 22.94
N ASN A 560 11.76 -24.01 22.78
CA ASN A 560 11.16 -22.78 22.32
C ASN A 560 11.34 -22.65 20.79
N PRO A 561 10.26 -22.46 20.02
CA PRO A 561 10.35 -22.20 18.59
C PRO A 561 10.94 -20.80 18.32
N ALA A 562 11.47 -20.61 17.12
CA ALA A 562 11.97 -19.31 16.68
C ALA A 562 10.83 -18.32 16.42
N THR A 563 11.05 -17.06 16.76
CA THR A 563 10.17 -15.95 16.35
C THR A 563 10.80 -15.18 15.19
N SER A 564 9.97 -14.67 14.30
CA SER A 564 10.43 -13.96 13.11
C SER A 564 9.52 -12.82 12.72
N THR A 565 10.07 -11.86 11.98
CA THR A 565 9.33 -10.77 11.36
C THR A 565 9.34 -10.93 9.84
N PRO A 566 8.21 -10.70 9.15
CA PRO A 566 8.16 -10.77 7.70
C PRO A 566 9.04 -9.68 7.08
N MET A 567 9.70 -9.99 5.97
CA MET A 567 10.48 -9.03 5.19
C MET A 567 9.93 -8.87 3.78
N LEU A 568 9.90 -7.62 3.33
CA LEU A 568 9.62 -7.28 1.94
C LEU A 568 10.94 -7.10 1.19
N HIS A 569 11.16 -7.91 0.15
CA HIS A 569 12.30 -7.78 -0.74
C HIS A 569 11.85 -7.35 -2.14
N GLY A 570 12.64 -6.47 -2.76
CA GLY A 570 12.53 -6.24 -4.19
C GLY A 570 12.84 -7.51 -5.00
N ILE A 571 12.25 -7.61 -6.18
CA ILE A 571 12.39 -8.79 -7.05
C ILE A 571 13.86 -9.18 -7.33
N THR A 572 14.77 -8.21 -7.43
CA THR A 572 16.21 -8.48 -7.63
C THR A 572 16.85 -9.17 -6.42
N LYS A 573 16.50 -8.75 -5.20
CA LYS A 573 17.02 -9.38 -3.98
C LYS A 573 16.34 -10.74 -3.73
N ALA A 574 15.06 -10.86 -4.09
CA ALA A 574 14.30 -12.09 -3.96
C ALA A 574 14.85 -13.21 -4.87
N SER A 575 15.22 -12.91 -6.13
CA SER A 575 15.77 -13.91 -7.07
C SER A 575 17.15 -14.44 -6.63
N LEU A 576 18.01 -13.58 -6.08
CA LEU A 576 19.31 -13.98 -5.53
C LEU A 576 19.20 -14.85 -4.28
N GLY A 577 18.07 -14.78 -3.56
CA GLY A 577 17.80 -15.52 -2.33
C GLY A 577 17.10 -16.87 -2.54
N THR A 578 17.03 -17.37 -3.78
CA THR A 578 16.45 -18.67 -4.12
C THR A 578 17.26 -19.83 -3.52
N GLN A 579 16.61 -20.98 -3.29
CA GLN A 579 17.30 -22.15 -2.71
C GLN A 579 18.30 -22.77 -3.69
N SER A 580 17.96 -22.77 -4.97
CA SER A 580 18.80 -23.28 -6.05
C SER A 580 19.93 -22.29 -6.36
N TRP A 581 21.15 -22.73 -6.13
CA TRP A 581 22.32 -21.91 -6.43
C TRP A 581 22.59 -21.90 -7.94
N ILE A 582 22.14 -22.93 -8.68
CA ILE A 582 22.27 -22.99 -10.15
C ILE A 582 21.41 -21.90 -10.79
N SER A 583 20.16 -21.75 -10.36
CA SER A 583 19.27 -20.69 -10.86
C SER A 583 19.74 -19.31 -10.43
N ALA A 584 20.12 -19.12 -9.16
CA ALA A 584 20.63 -17.85 -8.68
C ALA A 584 21.89 -17.40 -9.45
N ALA A 585 22.84 -18.31 -9.72
CA ALA A 585 24.08 -18.02 -10.43
C ALA A 585 23.88 -17.58 -11.89
N SER A 586 22.79 -18.01 -12.52
CA SER A 586 22.42 -17.63 -13.90
C SER A 586 21.90 -16.19 -14.03
N PHE A 587 21.47 -15.59 -12.92
CA PHE A 587 20.82 -14.28 -12.92
C PHE A 587 21.83 -13.14 -12.88
N GLN A 588 22.42 -12.89 -11.70
CA GLN A 588 23.37 -11.80 -11.41
C GLN A 588 24.31 -12.21 -10.27
N GLU A 589 25.41 -11.45 -10.10
CA GLU A 589 26.39 -11.67 -9.02
C GLU A 589 26.96 -13.11 -8.97
N THR A 590 27.12 -13.76 -10.13
CA THR A 590 27.51 -15.17 -10.28
C THR A 590 28.69 -15.57 -9.38
N THR A 591 29.75 -14.76 -9.33
CA THR A 591 30.92 -15.00 -8.46
C THR A 591 30.53 -15.15 -6.99
N LYS A 592 29.71 -14.23 -6.47
CA LYS A 592 29.29 -14.23 -5.06
C LYS A 592 28.41 -15.44 -4.75
N VAL A 593 27.49 -15.79 -5.66
CA VAL A 593 26.61 -16.96 -5.49
C VAL A 593 27.43 -18.24 -5.47
N LEU A 594 28.34 -18.43 -6.43
CA LEU A 594 29.19 -19.63 -6.51
C LEU A 594 30.16 -19.74 -5.33
N SER A 595 30.78 -18.64 -4.90
CA SER A 595 31.65 -18.65 -3.72
C SER A 595 30.88 -19.03 -2.46
N THR A 596 29.67 -18.49 -2.27
CA THR A 596 28.81 -18.82 -1.12
C THR A 596 28.35 -20.28 -1.17
N ALA A 597 28.00 -20.79 -2.36
CA ALA A 597 27.61 -22.19 -2.53
C ALA A 597 28.78 -23.15 -2.25
N ALA A 598 29.99 -22.81 -2.71
CA ALA A 598 31.20 -23.60 -2.49
C ALA A 598 31.62 -23.63 -1.01
N ILE A 599 31.61 -22.48 -0.32
CA ILE A 599 31.94 -22.39 1.12
C ILE A 599 30.97 -23.23 1.95
N ASN A 600 29.68 -23.20 1.62
CA ASN A 600 28.65 -23.95 2.34
C ASN A 600 28.49 -25.41 1.87
N GLY A 601 29.23 -25.84 0.84
CA GLY A 601 29.06 -27.17 0.25
C GLY A 601 27.64 -27.48 -0.22
N LYS A 602 26.93 -26.49 -0.79
CA LYS A 602 25.51 -26.64 -1.17
C LYS A 602 25.31 -27.68 -2.27
N SER A 603 24.32 -28.56 -2.08
CA SER A 603 23.78 -29.45 -3.11
C SER A 603 22.49 -28.88 -3.69
N ASP A 604 22.34 -28.92 -5.02
CA ASP A 604 21.08 -28.53 -5.68
C ASP A 604 20.21 -29.76 -5.96
N MET A 605 18.91 -29.63 -5.76
CA MET A 605 17.93 -30.71 -5.94
C MET A 605 17.14 -30.58 -7.25
N LEU A 606 17.47 -29.60 -8.11
CA LEU A 606 16.87 -29.41 -9.44
C LEU A 606 15.33 -29.34 -9.40
N MET A 607 14.80 -28.61 -8.42
CA MET A 607 13.36 -28.57 -8.15
C MET A 607 12.61 -27.55 -9.01
N GLY A 608 13.30 -26.56 -9.58
CA GLY A 608 12.75 -25.50 -10.40
C GLY A 608 12.94 -25.76 -11.90
N LEU A 609 12.34 -24.90 -12.73
CA LEU A 609 12.41 -25.08 -14.18
C LEU A 609 13.81 -24.80 -14.72
N LYS A 610 14.48 -23.75 -14.21
CA LYS A 610 15.72 -23.28 -14.81
C LYS A 610 16.91 -24.19 -14.56
N GLU A 611 17.01 -24.82 -13.39
CA GLU A 611 18.13 -25.74 -13.17
C GLU A 611 18.08 -26.91 -14.14
N ASN A 612 16.88 -27.48 -14.33
CA ASN A 612 16.65 -28.56 -15.30
C ASN A 612 16.95 -28.11 -16.73
N VAL A 613 16.60 -26.88 -17.12
CA VAL A 613 16.96 -26.35 -18.45
C VAL A 613 18.48 -26.18 -18.61
N ILE A 614 19.19 -25.77 -17.56
CA ILE A 614 20.64 -25.56 -17.60
C ILE A 614 21.40 -26.91 -17.67
N THR A 615 20.93 -27.92 -16.95
CA THR A 615 21.57 -29.24 -16.93
C THR A 615 21.33 -30.07 -18.19
N GLY A 616 20.33 -29.69 -18.99
CA GLY A 616 19.78 -30.54 -20.06
C GLY A 616 18.99 -31.71 -19.49
#